data_AF-A0A4Q3J7E2-F1
#
_entry.id   AF-A0A4Q3J7E2-F1
#
_cell.length_a   1.000
_cell.length_b   1.000
_cell.length_c   1.000
_cell.angle_alpha   90.00
_cell.angle_beta   90.00
_cell.angle_gamma   90.00
#
_symmetry.space_group_name_H-M   'P 1'
#
loop_
_entity.id
_entity.type
_entity.pdbx_description
1 polymer ?
#
loop_
_entity_poly.entity_id
_entity_poly.type
_entity_poly.pdbx_seq_one_letter_code
_entity_poly.pdbx_strand_id
1 'polypeptide(L)' 'MLLPAPPAAAQERAVALDKPRLAQAPEPYCYCWNDGKKIAEGSMACIRTTMGRRLATCGRVINMMSWEVTENPCPES' A
#
# COMPACT_ATOMS: atom_id res chain seq x y z
N MET A 1 67.19 -24.59 -5.10
CA MET A 1 66.51 -23.88 -3.99
C MET A 1 65.31 -23.17 -4.57
N LEU A 2 64.08 -23.57 -4.22
CA LEU A 2 62.87 -22.82 -4.56
C LEU A 2 62.47 -21.96 -3.37
N LEU A 3 62.27 -20.65 -3.59
CA LEU A 3 61.75 -19.72 -2.60
C LEU A 3 60.21 -19.71 -2.65
N PRO A 4 59.50 -19.76 -1.51
CA PRO A 4 58.05 -19.66 -1.50
C PRO A 4 57.62 -18.22 -1.80
N ALA A 5 56.62 -18.06 -2.68
CA ALA A 5 56.01 -16.77 -2.96
C ALA A 5 55.15 -16.31 -1.77
N PRO A 6 55.11 -15.01 -1.45
CA PRO A 6 54.28 -14.50 -0.37
C PRO A 6 52.78 -14.62 -0.72
N PRO A 7 51.90 -14.79 0.29
CA PRO A 7 50.46 -14.86 0.04
C PRO A 7 49.94 -13.49 -0.43
N ALA A 8 49.24 -13.48 -1.56
CA ALA A 8 48.53 -12.29 -2.04
C ALA A 8 47.32 -12.01 -1.14
N ALA A 9 47.39 -10.96 -0.31
CA ALA A 9 46.27 -10.53 0.51
C ALA A 9 45.30 -9.67 -0.32
N ALA A 10 44.32 -10.31 -0.96
CA ALA A 10 43.15 -9.61 -1.49
C ALA A 10 42.24 -9.23 -0.31
N GLN A 11 42.41 -8.02 0.23
CA GLN A 11 41.55 -7.49 1.28
C GLN A 11 40.90 -6.19 0.81
N GLU A 12 40.02 -6.29 -0.18
CA GLU A 12 39.09 -5.20 -0.45
C GLU A 12 37.88 -5.40 0.48
N ARG A 13 37.73 -4.52 1.49
CA ARG A 13 36.57 -4.55 2.39
C ARG A 13 35.31 -4.27 1.57
N ALA A 14 34.36 -5.19 1.60
CA ALA A 14 33.05 -4.99 0.99
C ALA A 14 32.33 -3.81 1.67
N VAL A 15 32.19 -2.69 0.95
CA VAL A 15 31.37 -1.56 1.37
C VAL A 15 29.95 -1.82 0.90
N ALA A 16 28.99 -1.83 1.83
CA ALA A 16 27.57 -1.92 1.50
C ALA A 16 27.15 -0.66 0.73
N LEU A 17 26.84 -0.83 -0.56
CA LEU A 17 26.48 0.25 -1.48
C LEU A 17 25.01 0.66 -1.40
N ASP A 18 24.19 -0.08 -0.64
CA ASP A 18 22.74 0.11 -0.68
C ASP A 18 22.32 1.34 0.14
N LYS A 19 21.82 2.35 -0.55
CA LYS A 19 21.15 3.50 0.06
C LYS A 19 19.92 2.98 0.82
N PRO A 20 19.54 3.55 1.97
CA PRO A 20 18.35 3.12 2.69
C PRO A 20 17.16 3.12 1.73
N ARG A 21 16.52 1.95 1.57
CA ARG A 21 15.31 1.82 0.77
C ARG A 21 14.26 2.74 1.38
N LEU A 22 14.01 3.87 0.71
CA LEU A 22 12.90 4.74 1.05
C LEU A 22 11.63 3.90 0.97
N ALA A 23 10.85 3.86 2.05
CA ALA A 23 9.52 3.28 2.01
C ALA A 23 8.76 3.97 0.88
N GLN A 24 8.32 3.21 -0.11
CA GLN A 24 7.46 3.74 -1.16
C GLN A 24 6.20 4.26 -0.48
N ALA A 25 5.89 5.54 -0.66
CA ALA A 25 4.62 6.08 -0.22
C ALA A 25 3.51 5.18 -0.78
N PRO A 26 2.47 4.85 0.01
CA PRO A 26 1.37 4.03 -0.49
C PRO A 26 0.83 4.66 -1.78
N GLU A 27 0.62 3.84 -2.81
CA GLU A 27 0.19 4.32 -4.12
C GLU A 27 -1.03 5.26 -3.98
N PRO A 28 -1.15 6.30 -4.82
CA PRO A 28 -2.06 7.43 -4.60
C PRO A 28 -3.56 7.09 -4.64
N TYR A 29 -3.92 5.80 -4.75
CA TYR A 29 -5.28 5.30 -4.93
C TYR A 29 -5.73 4.33 -3.84
N CYS A 30 -5.02 4.15 -2.73
CA CYS A 30 -5.47 3.30 -1.61
C CYS A 30 -6.52 4.00 -0.70
N TYR A 31 -7.50 4.69 -1.28
CA TYR A 31 -8.64 5.25 -0.55
C TYR A 31 -9.86 5.42 -1.45
N CYS A 32 -11.04 5.40 -0.83
CA CYS A 32 -12.29 5.76 -1.47
C CYS A 32 -12.68 7.19 -1.09
N TRP A 33 -13.43 7.87 -1.95
CA TRP A 33 -13.95 9.21 -1.66
C TRP A 33 -15.40 9.14 -1.20
N ASN A 34 -15.72 9.83 -0.10
CA ASN A 34 -17.09 10.07 0.32
C ASN A 34 -17.23 11.49 0.87
N ASP A 35 -18.13 12.30 0.29
CA ASP A 35 -18.37 13.70 0.69
C ASP A 35 -17.08 14.52 0.91
N GLY A 36 -16.11 14.39 -0.01
CA GLY A 36 -14.83 15.11 0.05
C GLY A 36 -13.84 14.59 1.09
N LYS A 37 -14.12 13.45 1.74
CA LYS A 37 -13.20 12.77 2.66
C LYS A 37 -12.59 11.53 2.01
N LYS A 38 -11.32 11.28 2.31
CA LYS A 38 -10.62 10.04 1.99
C LYS A 38 -10.95 8.99 3.05
N ILE A 39 -11.40 7.83 2.61
CA ILE A 39 -11.77 6.70 3.44
C ILE A 39 -10.77 5.58 3.19
N ALA A 40 -10.19 5.04 4.25
CA ALA A 40 -9.20 4.00 4.16
C ALA A 40 -9.83 2.67 3.72
N GLU A 41 -9.02 1.81 3.09
CA GLU A 41 -9.39 0.43 2.77
C GLU A 41 -9.90 -0.30 4.03
N GLY A 42 -10.93 -1.13 3.87
CA GLY A 42 -11.59 -1.87 4.94
C GLY A 42 -12.54 -1.03 5.80
N SER A 43 -12.54 0.30 5.66
CA SER A 43 -13.49 1.15 6.36
C SER A 43 -14.86 1.15 5.68
N MET A 44 -15.90 1.34 6.46
CA MET A 44 -17.28 1.42 5.97
C MET A 44 -17.78 2.86 6.00
N ALA A 45 -18.55 3.25 4.99
CA ALA A 45 -19.18 4.56 4.95
C ALA A 45 -20.57 4.48 4.30
N CYS A 46 -21.43 5.40 4.71
CA CYS A 46 -22.70 5.63 4.05
C CYS A 46 -22.49 6.49 2.81
N ILE A 47 -22.76 5.92 1.64
CA ILE A 47 -22.58 6.59 0.35
C ILE A 47 -23.92 6.76 -0.36
N ARG A 48 -23.98 7.70 -1.30
CA ARG A 48 -25.14 7.89 -2.18
C ARG A 48 -25.06 6.94 -3.37
N THR A 49 -26.10 6.15 -3.57
CA THR A 49 -26.25 5.24 -4.73
C THR A 49 -27.55 5.54 -5.47
N THR A 50 -27.78 4.89 -6.61
CA THR A 50 -29.05 4.95 -7.35
C THR A 50 -30.24 4.39 -6.56
N MET A 51 -29.98 3.55 -5.55
CA MET A 51 -30.99 2.94 -4.68
C MET A 51 -31.17 3.70 -3.35
N GLY A 52 -30.59 4.90 -3.23
CA GLY A 52 -30.58 5.70 -2.00
C GLY A 52 -29.27 5.59 -1.22
N ARG A 53 -29.27 6.04 0.03
CA ARG A 53 -28.09 5.92 0.90
C ARG A 53 -27.91 4.48 1.37
N ARG A 54 -26.75 3.90 1.07
CA ARG A 54 -26.39 2.53 1.43
C ARG A 54 -25.06 2.49 2.14
N LEU A 55 -24.91 1.49 3.01
CA LEU A 55 -23.63 1.20 3.63
C LEU A 55 -22.73 0.52 2.58
N ALA A 56 -21.51 1.01 2.43
CA ALA A 56 -20.52 0.45 1.53
C ALA A 56 -19.17 0.30 2.22
N THR A 57 -18.42 -0.74 1.85
CA THR A 57 -17.05 -0.96 2.31
C THR A 57 -16.08 -0.41 1.27
N CYS A 58 -15.06 0.32 1.70
CA CYS A 58 -13.99 0.74 0.82
C CYS A 58 -13.04 -0.45 0.58
N GLY A 59 -12.95 -0.92 -0.66
CA GLY A 59 -12.19 -2.11 -0.98
C GLY A 59 -11.64 -2.07 -2.41
N ARG A 60 -10.84 -3.09 -2.75
CA ARG A 60 -10.27 -3.24 -4.08
C ARG A 60 -11.28 -3.94 -4.97
N VAL A 61 -11.90 -3.19 -5.87
CA VAL A 61 -12.71 -3.77 -6.95
C VAL A 61 -11.82 -3.90 -8.18
N ILE A 62 -11.49 -5.15 -8.53
CA ILE A 62 -10.53 -5.53 -9.59
C ILE A 62 -9.10 -5.09 -9.25
N ASN A 63 -8.77 -3.81 -9.44
CA ASN A 63 -7.43 -3.24 -9.19
C ASN A 63 -7.45 -1.79 -8.72
N MET A 64 -8.63 -1.21 -8.51
CA MET A 64 -8.79 0.16 -8.03
C MET A 64 -9.59 0.15 -6.73
N MET A 65 -9.31 1.12 -5.86
CA MET A 65 -10.20 1.36 -4.73
C MET A 65 -11.54 1.86 -5.24
N SER A 66 -12.59 1.17 -4.81
CA SER A 66 -13.96 1.53 -5.12
C SER A 66 -14.87 1.09 -3.99
N TRP A 67 -16.11 1.54 -4.06
CA TRP A 67 -17.13 1.21 -3.09
C TRP A 67 -17.77 -0.13 -3.38
N GLU A 68 -17.65 -1.07 -2.46
CA GLU A 68 -18.42 -2.31 -2.43
C GLU A 68 -19.73 -2.05 -1.69
N VAL A 69 -20.79 -1.77 -2.44
CA VAL A 69 -22.11 -1.45 -1.89
C VAL A 69 -22.71 -2.69 -1.25
N THR A 70 -23.08 -2.60 0.03
CA THR A 70 -23.77 -3.68 0.73
C THR A 70 -25.29 -3.50 0.62
N GLU A 71 -26.03 -4.60 0.81
CA GLU A 71 -27.49 -4.54 0.85
C GLU A 71 -28.02 -3.84 2.11
N ASN A 72 -27.16 -3.60 3.11
CA ASN A 72 -27.56 -2.96 4.34
C ASN A 72 -27.89 -1.47 4.12
N PRO A 73 -29.07 -1.02 4.58
CA PRO A 73 -29.36 0.40 4.64
C PRO A 73 -28.41 1.09 5.63
N CYS A 74 -28.24 2.39 5.48
CA CYS A 74 -27.52 3.18 6.48
C CYS A 74 -28.25 3.14 7.82
N PRO A 75 -27.54 2.93 8.95
CA PRO A 75 -28.16 3.03 10.27
C PRO A 75 -28.73 4.44 10.46
N GLU A 76 -29.95 4.52 10.99
CA GLU A 76 -30.54 5.80 11.39
C GLU A 76 -29.66 6.41 12.51
N SER A 77 -29.30 7.68 12.35
CA SER A 77 -28.40 8.41 13.27
C SER A 77 -29.07 8.78 14.58
#